data_AF-A0A920UHB4-F1
#
_entry.id   AF-A0A920UHB4-F1
#
_cell.length_a   1.000
_cell.length_b   1.000
_cell.length_c   1.000
_cell.angle_alpha   90.00
_cell.angle_beta   90.00
_cell.angle_gamma   90.00
#
_symmetry.space_group_name_H-M   'P 1'
#
loop_
_entity.id
_entity.type
_entity.pdbx_description
1 polymer ?
#
loop_
_entity_poly.entity_id
_entity_poly.type
_entity_poly.pdbx_seq_one_letter_code
_entity_poly.pdbx_strand_id
1 'polypeptide(L)'
;MEKIKDILVSAKEALIQKRTDESIELFSKVLNIDPENMVALYSRGTAYYTMKEYQKALHDFTKGIDLKPDSARLYWEGAMFGWASAK
;
A
#
# COMPACT_ATOMS: atom_id res chain seq x y z
N MET A 1 -19.94 -5.77 0.72
CA MET A 1 -18.79 -5.58 1.63
C MET A 1 -18.00 -6.87 1.86
N GLU A 2 -18.62 -8.06 1.85
CA GLU A 2 -17.90 -9.35 1.96
C GLU A 2 -16.89 -9.56 0.83
N LYS A 3 -17.26 -9.23 -0.41
CA LYS A 3 -16.40 -9.38 -1.60
C LYS A 3 -15.02 -8.70 -1.51
N ILE A 4 -14.90 -7.54 -0.87
CA ILE A 4 -13.60 -6.85 -0.70
C ILE A 4 -12.72 -7.60 0.31
N LYS A 5 -13.33 -8.07 1.41
CA LYS A 5 -12.59 -8.80 2.46
C LYS A 5 -12.03 -10.10 1.90
N ASP A 6 -12.81 -10.83 1.10
CA ASP A 6 -12.37 -12.07 0.46
C ASP A 6 -11.20 -11.83 -0.49
N ILE A 7 -11.29 -10.80 -1.34
CA ILE A 7 -10.19 -10.44 -2.26
C ILE A 7 -8.93 -10.02 -1.47
N LEU A 8 -9.08 -9.28 -0.37
CA LEU A 8 -7.95 -8.90 0.50
C LEU A 8 -7.28 -10.11 1.15
N VAL A 9 -8.05 -11.11 1.58
CA VAL A 9 -7.50 -12.35 2.12
C VAL A 9 -6.70 -13.08 1.04
N SER A 10 -7.28 -13.30 -0.14
CA SER A 10 -6.57 -13.95 -1.25
C SER A 10 -5.33 -13.16 -1.70
N ALA A 11 -5.38 -11.83 -1.72
CA ALA A 11 -4.25 -10.99 -2.08
C ALA A 11 -3.08 -11.16 -1.11
N LYS A 12 -3.37 -11.19 0.21
CA LYS A 12 -2.37 -11.41 1.25
C LYS A 12 -1.78 -12.81 1.19
N GLU A 13 -2.60 -13.83 0.94
CA GLU A 13 -2.13 -15.20 0.74
C GLU A 13 -1.19 -15.32 -0.46
N ALA A 14 -1.55 -14.71 -1.59
CA ALA A 14 -0.68 -14.67 -2.77
C ALA A 14 0.67 -14.01 -2.44
N LEU A 15 0.67 -12.91 -1.67
CA LEU A 15 1.89 -12.24 -1.22
C LEU A 15 2.75 -13.13 -0.32
N ILE A 16 2.15 -13.87 0.63
CA ILE A 16 2.85 -14.83 1.50
C ILE A 16 3.48 -15.96 0.67
N GLN A 17 2.79 -16.40 -0.38
CA GLN A 17 3.27 -17.42 -1.31
C GLN A 17 4.28 -16.89 -2.34
N LYS A 18 4.73 -15.63 -2.21
CA LYS A 18 5.63 -14.95 -3.15
C LYS A 18 5.06 -14.83 -4.58
N ARG A 19 3.75 -15.00 -4.75
CA ARG A 19 3.02 -14.73 -6.00
C ARG A 19 2.72 -13.23 -6.07
N THR A 20 3.78 -12.44 -6.19
CA THR A 20 3.72 -10.98 -6.04
C THR A 20 2.86 -10.33 -7.13
N ASP A 21 2.96 -10.79 -8.37
CA ASP A 21 2.15 -10.28 -9.49
C ASP A 21 0.64 -10.49 -9.25
N GLU A 22 0.25 -11.69 -8.83
CA GLU A 22 -1.14 -12.00 -8.49
C GLU A 22 -1.64 -11.17 -7.31
N SER A 23 -0.80 -10.96 -6.28
CA SER A 23 -1.14 -10.09 -5.15
C SER A 23 -1.42 -8.66 -5.60
N ILE A 24 -0.61 -8.12 -6.53
CA ILE A 24 -0.75 -6.77 -7.07
C ILE A 24 -2.06 -6.65 -7.85
N GLU A 25 -2.41 -7.64 -8.66
CA GLU A 25 -3.69 -7.65 -9.38
C GLU A 25 -4.88 -7.67 -8.42
N LEU A 26 -4.83 -8.50 -7.39
CA LEU A 26 -5.91 -8.60 -6.41
C LEU A 26 -6.06 -7.31 -5.60
N PHE A 27 -4.96 -6.69 -5.16
CA PHE A 27 -5.02 -5.36 -4.52
C PHE A 27 -5.53 -4.29 -5.48
N SER A 28 -5.17 -4.36 -6.77
CA SER A 28 -5.70 -3.43 -7.77
C SER A 28 -7.20 -3.59 -7.98
N LYS A 29 -7.72 -4.82 -7.93
CA LYS A 29 -9.16 -5.09 -7.94
C LYS A 29 -9.85 -4.47 -6.72
N VAL A 30 -9.25 -4.56 -5.53
CA VAL A 30 -9.78 -3.87 -4.34
C VAL A 30 -9.83 -2.36 -4.56
N LEU A 31 -8.75 -1.77 -5.08
CA LEU A 31 -8.65 -0.33 -5.32
C LEU A 31 -9.55 0.17 -6.46
N ASN A 32 -9.99 -0.69 -7.37
CA ASN A 32 -11.01 -0.34 -8.35
C ASN A 32 -12.42 -0.26 -7.73
N ILE A 33 -12.66 -1.00 -6.64
CA ILE A 33 -13.96 -1.00 -5.93
C ILE A 33 -13.96 0.05 -4.82
N ASP A 34 -12.86 0.17 -4.10
CA ASP A 34 -12.62 1.09 -3.00
C ASP A 34 -11.24 1.74 -3.19
N PRO A 35 -11.18 2.85 -3.94
CA PRO A 35 -9.92 3.53 -4.27
C PRO A 35 -9.15 4.10 -3.08
N GLU A 36 -9.82 4.19 -1.93
CA GLU A 36 -9.30 4.75 -0.68
C GLU A 36 -8.95 3.66 0.34
N ASN A 37 -8.99 2.39 -0.08
CA ASN A 37 -8.67 1.27 0.79
C ASN A 37 -7.20 1.30 1.21
N MET A 38 -6.91 1.83 2.40
CA MET A 38 -5.54 1.96 2.91
C MET A 38 -4.80 0.62 2.99
N VAL A 39 -5.51 -0.47 3.30
CA VAL A 39 -4.90 -1.80 3.39
C VAL A 39 -4.41 -2.23 2.01
N ALA A 40 -5.21 -2.03 0.96
CA ALA A 40 -4.81 -2.37 -0.39
C ALA A 40 -3.70 -1.45 -0.93
N LEU A 41 -3.76 -0.14 -0.67
CA LEU A 41 -2.68 0.80 -1.05
C LEU A 41 -1.35 0.43 -0.41
N TYR A 42 -1.34 0.24 0.90
CA TYR A 42 -0.12 -0.13 1.63
C TYR A 42 0.44 -1.50 1.19
N SER A 43 -0.44 -2.49 1.03
CA SER A 43 -0.02 -3.85 0.68
C SER A 43 0.48 -3.94 -0.76
N ARG A 44 -0.16 -3.24 -1.71
CA ARG A 44 0.30 -3.15 -3.10
C ARG A 44 1.60 -2.36 -3.22
N GLY A 45 1.73 -1.26 -2.46
CA GLY A 45 2.99 -0.51 -2.37
C GLY A 45 4.14 -1.37 -1.84
N THR A 46 3.89 -2.19 -0.83
CA THR A 46 4.87 -3.15 -0.28
C THR A 46 5.27 -4.22 -1.31
N ALA A 47 4.30 -4.73 -2.07
CA ALA A 47 4.55 -5.67 -3.16
C ALA A 47 5.45 -5.05 -4.24
N TYR A 48 5.14 -3.83 -4.69
CA TYR A 48 5.99 -3.09 -5.64
C TYR A 48 7.39 -2.80 -5.09
N TYR A 49 7.52 -2.44 -3.80
CA TYR A 49 8.82 -2.23 -3.17
C TYR A 49 9.67 -3.49 -3.20
N THR A 50 9.06 -4.65 -2.94
CA THR A 50 9.73 -5.96 -3.00
C THR A 50 10.21 -6.28 -4.42
N MET A 51 9.47 -5.84 -5.44
CA MET A 51 9.85 -5.95 -6.86
C MET A 51 10.84 -4.87 -7.33
N LYS A 52 11.28 -3.97 -6.45
CA LYS A 52 12.11 -2.80 -6.77
C LYS A 52 11.43 -1.79 -7.71
N GLU A 53 10.12 -1.83 -7.80
CA GLU A 53 9.27 -0.88 -8.54
C GLU A 53 8.99 0.36 -7.68
N TYR A 54 10.05 1.06 -7.27
CA TYR A 54 10.00 2.08 -6.22
C TYR A 54 9.05 3.25 -6.53
N GLN A 55 8.93 3.63 -7.81
CA GLN A 55 8.02 4.71 -8.21
C GLN A 55 6.55 4.34 -7.99
N LYS A 56 6.17 3.10 -8.30
CA LYS A 56 4.81 2.60 -8.09
C LYS A 56 4.52 2.41 -6.60
N ALA A 57 5.51 1.93 -5.85
CA ALA A 57 5.42 1.83 -4.40
C ALA A 57 5.19 3.19 -3.74
N LEU A 58 6.00 4.19 -4.13
CA LEU A 58 5.88 5.56 -3.62
C LEU A 58 4.51 6.15 -3.94
N HIS A 59 4.02 6.00 -5.16
CA HIS A 59 2.68 6.45 -5.54
C HIS A 59 1.60 5.91 -4.61
N ASP A 60 1.58 4.60 -4.36
CA ASP A 60 0.56 3.97 -3.51
C ASP A 60 0.69 4.38 -2.04
N PHE A 61 1.92 4.52 -1.53
CA PHE A 61 2.16 5.01 -0.17
C PHE A 61 1.72 6.46 -0.01
N THR A 62 2.09 7.34 -0.95
CA THR A 62 1.68 8.76 -0.94
C THR A 62 0.16 8.88 -0.99
N LYS A 63 -0.51 8.11 -1.85
CA LYS A 63 -1.97 8.11 -1.89
C LYS A 63 -2.58 7.65 -0.56
N GLY A 64 -2.00 6.65 0.11
CA GLY A 64 -2.45 6.21 1.44
C GLY A 64 -2.27 7.27 2.53
N ILE A 65 -1.19 8.04 2.45
CA ILE A 65 -0.87 9.16 3.34
C ILE A 65 -1.91 10.29 3.19
N ASP A 66 -2.24 10.66 1.95
CA ASP A 66 -3.17 11.75 1.65
C ASP A 66 -4.60 11.47 2.16
N LEU A 67 -4.99 10.21 2.28
CA LEU A 67 -6.34 9.79 2.71
C LEU A 67 -6.55 9.86 4.23
N LYS A 68 -5.49 9.72 5.02
CA LYS A 68 -5.55 9.91 6.48
C LYS A 68 -4.43 10.82 6.94
N PRO A 69 -4.55 12.13 6.71
CA PRO A 69 -3.52 13.09 7.07
C PRO A 69 -3.17 13.01 8.55
N ASP A 70 -4.09 12.74 9.48
CA ASP A 70 -3.76 12.63 10.92
C ASP A 70 -2.97 11.36 11.29
N SER A 71 -3.27 10.22 10.65
CA SER A 71 -2.51 8.98 10.87
C SER A 71 -1.17 9.04 10.14
N ALA A 72 -1.15 9.66 8.96
CA ALA A 72 0.02 9.82 8.13
C ALA A 72 0.96 10.92 8.66
N ARG A 73 0.43 11.97 9.27
CA ARG A 73 1.18 13.02 9.98
C ARG A 73 2.00 12.45 11.12
N LEU A 74 1.52 11.44 11.84
CA LEU A 74 2.33 10.78 12.87
C LEU A 74 3.54 10.04 12.26
N TYR A 75 3.36 9.40 11.09
CA TYR A 75 4.46 8.74 10.35
C TYR A 75 5.36 9.75 9.61
N TRP A 76 4.81 10.86 9.12
CA TRP A 76 5.52 11.93 8.41
C TRP A 76 6.24 12.89 9.34
N GLU A 77 5.76 13.19 10.53
CA GLU A 77 6.54 13.91 11.54
C GLU A 77 7.78 13.08 11.88
N GLY A 78 7.63 11.78 12.14
CA GLY A 78 8.76 10.86 12.32
C GLY A 78 9.71 10.78 11.10
N ALA A 79 9.17 10.67 9.88
CA ALA A 79 9.96 10.56 8.66
C ALA A 79 10.59 11.90 8.21
N MET A 80 9.93 13.05 8.43
CA MET A 80 10.49 14.39 8.20
C MET A 80 11.58 14.71 9.20
N PHE A 81 11.45 14.36 10.49
CA PHE A 81 12.58 14.52 11.43
C PHE A 81 13.79 13.68 10.99
N GLY A 82 13.56 12.48 10.42
CA GLY A 82 14.62 11.66 9.82
C GLY A 82 15.20 12.22 8.51
N TRP A 83 14.38 12.77 7.62
CA TRP A 83 14.79 13.34 6.33
C TRP A 83 15.41 14.73 6.44
N ALA A 84 14.93 15.56 7.36
CA ALA A 84 15.46 16.90 7.62
C ALA A 84 16.81 16.85 8.34
N SER A 85 17.08 15.80 9.12
CA SER A 85 18.39 15.55 9.74
C SER A 85 19.42 14.92 8.79
N ALA A 86 19.01 14.58 7.57
CA ALA A 86 19.86 14.01 6.52
C ALA A 86 20.30 15.05 5.47
N LYS A 87 20.17 16.35 5.76
CA LYS A 87 20.78 17.45 5.00
C LYS A 87 21.79 18.22 5.84
#